data_AF-A0A538S7I4-F1
#
_entry.id   AF-A0A538S7I4-F1
#
_cell.length_a   1.000
_cell.length_b   1.000
_cell.length_c   1.000
_cell.angle_alpha   90.00
_cell.angle_beta   90.00
_cell.angle_gamma   90.00
#
_symmetry.space_group_name_H-M   'P 1'
#
loop_
_entity.id
_entity.type
_entity.pdbx_description
1 polymer ?
#
loop_
_entity_poly.entity_id
_entity_poly.type
_entity_poly.pdbx_seq_one_letter_code
_entity_poly.pdbx_strand_id
1 'polypeptide(L)'
;MLKRFLTISFLVVAVLGVTSGADAQYLRITTDNPTDNTRLRATGTTILTITLDTNHDKIGTVQSCNSHTSANCGSVATAQPLDMFSYTLAFKAVGGTVTWGTFSASDANYTDTSPQIQSDTEVEINKSRPTGTFTPPGLATVGT
;
A
#
# COMPACT_ATOMS: atom_id res chain seq x y z
N MET A 1 -21.45 -43.21 -16.62
CA MET A 1 -21.59 -41.73 -16.66
C MET A 1 -21.12 -41.06 -15.36
N LEU A 2 -21.34 -41.68 -14.19
CA LEU A 2 -20.92 -41.16 -12.87
C LEU A 2 -19.42 -40.80 -12.75
N LYS A 3 -18.50 -41.62 -13.31
CA LYS A 3 -17.05 -41.34 -13.31
C LYS A 3 -16.70 -40.02 -14.01
N ARG A 4 -17.31 -39.72 -15.17
CA ARG A 4 -17.04 -38.48 -15.92
C ARG A 4 -17.58 -37.25 -15.18
N PHE A 5 -18.71 -37.40 -14.49
CA PHE A 5 -19.30 -36.33 -13.69
C PHE A 5 -18.41 -35.98 -12.49
N LEU A 6 -17.93 -36.98 -11.75
CA LEU A 6 -17.01 -36.77 -10.62
C LEU A 6 -15.68 -36.12 -11.02
N THR A 7 -15.10 -36.51 -12.17
CA THR A 7 -13.86 -35.91 -12.65
C THR A 7 -14.03 -34.43 -13.02
N ILE A 8 -15.16 -34.06 -13.63
CA ILE A 8 -15.45 -32.66 -13.98
C ILE A 8 -15.73 -31.84 -12.71
N SER A 9 -16.49 -32.37 -11.75
CA SER A 9 -16.77 -31.66 -10.49
C SER A 9 -15.51 -31.42 -9.66
N PHE A 10 -14.57 -32.38 -9.60
CA PHE A 10 -13.29 -32.19 -8.90
C PHE A 10 -12.40 -31.14 -9.58
N LEU A 11 -12.39 -31.11 -10.92
CA LEU A 11 -11.62 -30.12 -11.69
C LEU A 11 -12.17 -28.70 -11.48
N VAL A 12 -13.51 -28.53 -11.44
CA VAL A 12 -14.14 -27.22 -11.22
C VAL A 12 -13.89 -26.69 -9.81
N VAL A 13 -13.92 -27.55 -8.78
CA VAL A 13 -13.57 -27.15 -7.39
C VAL A 13 -12.08 -26.82 -7.26
N ALA A 14 -11.21 -27.57 -7.94
CA ALA A 14 -9.76 -27.29 -7.95
C ALA A 14 -9.42 -25.96 -8.64
N VAL A 15 -10.15 -25.57 -9.68
CA VAL A 15 -9.90 -24.31 -10.42
C VAL A 15 -10.46 -23.09 -9.69
N LEU A 16 -11.55 -23.23 -8.93
CA LEU A 16 -12.15 -22.12 -8.17
C LEU A 16 -11.47 -21.84 -6.82
N GLY A 17 -10.64 -22.76 -6.32
CA GLY A 17 -9.94 -22.63 -5.05
C GLY A 17 -8.60 -21.87 -5.10
N VAL A 18 -8.08 -21.56 -6.30
CA VAL A 18 -6.78 -20.89 -6.47
C VAL A 18 -6.98 -19.42 -6.77
N THR A 19 -7.62 -18.69 -5.85
CA THR A 19 -7.42 -17.25 -5.81
C THR A 19 -6.08 -17.01 -5.12
N SER A 20 -4.99 -16.94 -5.90
CA SER A 20 -3.72 -16.46 -5.36
C SER A 20 -3.94 -15.02 -4.91
N GLY A 21 -3.99 -14.78 -3.60
CA GLY A 21 -3.91 -13.43 -3.09
C GLY A 21 -2.55 -12.82 -3.48
N ALA A 22 -2.45 -11.50 -3.47
CA ALA A 22 -1.21 -10.84 -3.84
C ALA A 22 -0.16 -11.07 -2.75
N ASP A 23 0.91 -11.80 -3.09
CA ASP A 23 2.14 -11.93 -2.31
C ASP A 23 2.96 -10.64 -2.42
N ALA A 24 2.39 -9.53 -1.97
CA ALA A 24 3.01 -8.22 -1.99
C ALA A 24 2.62 -7.41 -0.75
N GLN A 25 3.60 -6.65 -0.24
CA GLN A 25 3.41 -5.66 0.80
C GLN A 25 2.43 -4.58 0.35
N TYR A 26 1.60 -4.12 1.27
CA TYR A 26 0.40 -3.37 0.93
C TYR A 26 0.48 -1.91 1.40
N LEU A 27 0.39 -0.99 0.44
CA LEU A 27 0.03 0.40 0.68
C LEU A 27 -1.49 0.55 0.45
N ARG A 28 -2.20 1.03 1.47
CA ARG A 28 -3.64 1.27 1.44
C ARG A 28 -3.90 2.77 1.40
N ILE A 29 -4.85 3.16 0.57
CA ILE A 29 -5.46 4.49 0.61
C ILE A 29 -6.94 4.29 0.92
N THR A 30 -7.40 4.90 2.00
CA THR A 30 -8.83 5.02 2.32
C THR A 30 -9.24 6.47 2.30
N THR A 31 -10.54 6.70 2.24
CA THR A 31 -11.13 8.03 2.25
C THR A 31 -11.98 8.21 3.50
N ASP A 32 -12.26 9.46 3.83
CA ASP A 32 -13.22 9.83 4.87
C ASP A 32 -14.69 9.77 4.39
N ASN A 33 -14.96 9.10 3.27
CA ASN A 33 -16.31 8.95 2.73
C ASN A 33 -17.15 8.07 3.68
N PRO A 34 -18.27 8.58 4.23
CA PRO A 34 -19.03 7.88 5.27
C PRO A 34 -19.80 6.65 4.77
N THR A 35 -20.06 6.52 3.46
CA THR A 35 -20.79 5.38 2.90
C THR A 35 -19.88 4.27 2.40
N ASP A 36 -18.69 4.63 1.92
CA ASP A 36 -17.68 3.69 1.42
C ASP A 36 -16.28 4.34 1.46
N ASN A 37 -15.46 3.93 2.43
CA ASN A 37 -14.11 4.46 2.63
C ASN A 37 -13.09 4.03 1.55
N THR A 38 -13.53 3.26 0.55
CA THR A 38 -12.70 2.90 -0.62
C THR A 38 -12.97 3.81 -1.82
N ARG A 39 -13.90 4.77 -1.70
CA ARG A 39 -14.29 5.67 -2.77
C ARG A 39 -14.13 7.13 -2.38
N LEU A 40 -13.75 7.97 -3.34
CA LEU A 40 -13.81 9.42 -3.18
C LEU A 40 -15.25 9.87 -2.93
N ARG A 41 -15.43 10.99 -2.22
CA ARG A 41 -16.75 11.61 -2.07
C ARG A 41 -17.22 12.15 -3.42
N ALA A 42 -18.52 12.05 -3.69
CA ALA A 42 -19.11 12.59 -4.93
C ALA A 42 -19.05 14.13 -4.98
N THR A 43 -19.03 14.79 -3.83
CA THR A 43 -18.98 16.24 -3.68
C THR A 43 -18.14 16.63 -2.47
N GLY A 44 -17.57 17.84 -2.52
CA GLY A 44 -16.75 18.40 -1.45
C GLY A 44 -15.33 17.82 -1.39
N THR A 45 -14.60 18.19 -0.34
CA THR A 45 -13.24 17.70 -0.09
C THR A 45 -13.29 16.26 0.38
N THR A 46 -12.41 15.42 -0.17
CA THR A 46 -12.13 14.08 0.35
C THR A 46 -10.80 14.09 1.08
N ILE A 47 -10.77 13.58 2.31
CA ILE A 47 -9.52 13.36 3.04
C ILE A 47 -9.07 11.94 2.75
N LEU A 48 -7.81 11.79 2.34
CA LEU A 48 -7.20 10.49 2.15
C LEU A 48 -6.50 10.08 3.45
N THR A 49 -6.47 8.79 3.76
CA THR A 49 -5.62 8.23 4.80
C THR A 49 -4.79 7.14 4.18
N ILE A 50 -3.46 7.29 4.28
CA ILE A 50 -2.50 6.40 3.65
C ILE A 50 -1.88 5.55 4.75
N THR A 51 -1.96 4.24 4.61
CA THR A 51 -1.31 3.29 5.52
C THR A 51 -0.39 2.36 4.74
N LEU A 52 0.69 1.93 5.38
CA LEU A 52 1.66 0.99 4.81
C LEU A 52 1.93 -0.10 5.84
N ASP A 53 1.92 -1.35 5.40
CA ASP A 53 2.42 -2.48 6.19
C ASP A 53 3.75 -2.97 5.60
N THR A 54 4.84 -2.81 6.36
CA THR A 54 6.19 -3.15 5.89
C THR A 54 6.61 -4.57 6.23
N ASN A 55 5.81 -5.34 6.96
CA ASN A 55 6.17 -6.69 7.36
C ASN A 55 5.08 -7.73 7.10
N HIS A 56 3.98 -7.37 6.44
CA HIS A 56 3.02 -8.32 5.92
C HIS A 56 2.70 -8.10 4.44
N ASP A 57 2.41 -9.19 3.74
CA ASP A 57 1.69 -9.09 2.48
C ASP A 57 0.21 -8.80 2.72
N LYS A 58 -0.49 -8.43 1.64
CA LYS A 58 -1.95 -8.27 1.64
C LYS A 58 -2.71 -9.50 2.17
N ILE A 59 -2.15 -10.69 2.03
CA ILE A 59 -2.75 -11.96 2.53
C ILE A 59 -2.45 -12.24 4.01
N GLY A 60 -1.69 -11.37 4.68
CA GLY A 60 -1.32 -11.49 6.09
C GLY A 60 -0.11 -12.38 6.37
N THR A 61 0.61 -12.84 5.34
CA THR A 61 1.88 -13.55 5.51
C THR A 61 2.95 -12.58 5.98
N VAL A 62 3.68 -12.95 7.03
CA VAL A 62 4.81 -12.16 7.55
C VAL A 62 5.95 -12.22 6.54
N GLN A 63 6.51 -11.07 6.22
CA GLN A 63 7.64 -10.91 5.30
C GLN A 63 8.86 -10.33 5.99
N SER A 64 10.02 -10.69 5.46
CA SER A 64 11.32 -10.18 5.87
C SER A 64 12.09 -9.67 4.65
N CYS A 65 13.24 -9.03 4.86
CA CYS A 65 14.04 -8.53 3.76
C CYS A 65 14.44 -9.66 2.80
N ASN A 66 14.10 -9.46 1.52
CA ASN A 66 14.32 -10.39 0.40
C ASN A 66 13.55 -11.73 0.49
N SER A 67 12.48 -11.82 1.27
CA SER A 67 11.69 -13.06 1.40
C SER A 67 10.82 -13.38 0.18
N HIS A 68 10.48 -12.39 -0.66
CA HIS A 68 9.74 -12.61 -1.91
C HIS A 68 10.64 -13.25 -2.98
N THR A 69 10.63 -14.57 -3.07
CA THR A 69 11.48 -15.35 -3.98
C THR A 69 11.23 -15.07 -5.47
N SER A 70 10.03 -14.61 -5.83
CA SER A 70 9.68 -14.22 -7.20
C SER A 70 10.23 -12.85 -7.61
N ALA A 71 10.60 -12.00 -6.65
CA ALA A 71 11.01 -10.61 -6.87
C ALA A 71 12.37 -10.25 -6.24
N ASN A 72 13.09 -11.21 -5.65
CA ASN A 72 14.35 -10.94 -4.94
C ASN A 72 15.57 -10.68 -5.84
N CYS A 73 15.44 -10.82 -7.16
CA CYS A 73 16.50 -10.60 -8.14
C CYS A 73 17.83 -11.32 -7.81
N GLY A 74 17.76 -12.52 -7.20
CA GLY A 74 18.95 -13.29 -6.78
C GLY A 74 19.52 -12.91 -5.42
N SER A 75 18.86 -12.02 -4.68
CA SER A 75 19.24 -11.65 -3.32
C SER A 75 18.94 -12.78 -2.34
N VAL A 76 19.82 -12.95 -1.35
CA VAL A 76 19.62 -13.94 -0.29
C VAL A 76 18.56 -13.43 0.68
N ALA A 77 17.57 -14.28 0.96
CA ALA A 77 16.55 -14.02 1.99
C ALA A 77 17.20 -13.91 3.37
N THR A 78 16.71 -12.97 4.18
CA THR A 78 17.24 -12.72 5.53
C THR A 78 16.10 -12.74 6.54
N ALA A 79 16.40 -12.85 7.84
CA ALA A 79 15.39 -12.82 8.90
C ALA A 79 15.03 -11.39 9.34
N GLN A 80 15.76 -10.40 8.85
CA GLN A 80 15.68 -9.01 9.25
C GLN A 80 14.40 -8.40 8.68
N PRO A 81 13.64 -7.63 9.48
CA PRO A 81 12.43 -6.98 9.01
C PRO A 81 12.75 -5.65 8.27
N LEU A 82 11.73 -5.04 7.67
CA LEU A 82 11.86 -3.80 6.92
C LEU A 82 11.39 -2.58 7.74
N ASP A 83 12.36 -1.77 8.18
CA ASP A 83 12.13 -0.48 8.82
C ASP A 83 11.89 0.64 7.79
N MET A 84 11.07 1.64 8.14
CA MET A 84 10.83 2.82 7.30
C MET A 84 11.51 4.06 7.88
N PHE A 85 12.26 4.80 7.08
CA PHE A 85 12.92 6.05 7.50
C PHE A 85 12.59 7.25 6.59
N SER A 86 12.05 7.01 5.41
CA SER A 86 11.62 8.04 4.46
C SER A 86 10.56 7.49 3.51
N TYR A 87 9.81 8.39 2.86
CA TYR A 87 8.86 8.04 1.82
C TYR A 87 8.62 9.21 0.86
N THR A 88 8.29 8.86 -0.38
CA THR A 88 7.75 9.76 -1.39
C THR A 88 6.38 9.28 -1.81
N LEU A 89 5.39 10.17 -1.81
CA LEU A 89 4.06 9.89 -2.33
C LEU A 89 3.82 10.80 -3.55
N ALA A 90 3.44 10.21 -4.67
CA ALA A 90 3.17 10.93 -5.91
C ALA A 90 1.83 10.51 -6.48
N PHE A 91 0.92 11.47 -6.67
CA PHE A 91 -0.43 11.22 -7.19
C PHE A 91 -0.70 12.09 -8.42
N LYS A 92 -1.46 11.52 -9.36
CA LYS A 92 -1.93 12.22 -10.57
C LYS A 92 -3.43 12.03 -10.75
N ALA A 93 -4.14 13.13 -10.92
CA ALA A 93 -5.53 13.16 -11.37
C ALA A 93 -5.60 13.01 -12.90
N VAL A 94 -6.51 12.17 -13.37
CA VAL A 94 -6.76 11.92 -14.79
C VAL A 94 -8.23 12.20 -15.11
N GLY A 95 -8.49 12.88 -16.23
CA GLY A 95 -9.85 13.19 -16.66
C GLY A 95 -10.46 14.46 -16.05
N GLY A 96 -9.64 15.29 -15.39
CA GLY A 96 -10.05 16.56 -14.81
C GLY A 96 -8.93 17.21 -13.99
N THR A 97 -9.26 18.29 -13.29
CA THR A 97 -8.38 18.97 -12.34
C THR A 97 -8.87 18.77 -10.91
N VAL A 98 -7.96 18.94 -9.95
CA VAL A 98 -8.23 18.87 -8.52
C VAL A 98 -7.49 19.98 -7.79
N THR A 99 -7.97 20.33 -6.60
CA THR A 99 -7.22 21.16 -5.65
C THR A 99 -6.67 20.26 -4.56
N TRP A 100 -5.35 20.16 -4.48
CA TRP A 100 -4.69 19.37 -3.44
C TRP A 100 -4.64 20.14 -2.11
N GLY A 101 -4.90 19.41 -1.01
CA GLY A 101 -4.67 19.93 0.34
C GLY A 101 -3.21 19.82 0.77
N THR A 102 -2.89 20.38 1.93
CA THR A 102 -1.58 20.17 2.57
C THR A 102 -1.53 18.79 3.20
N PHE A 103 -0.51 18.00 2.87
CA PHE A 103 -0.29 16.71 3.51
C PHE A 103 0.25 16.85 4.94
N SER A 104 -0.31 16.08 5.86
CA SER A 104 0.18 15.95 7.24
C SER A 104 0.69 14.53 7.49
N ALA A 105 1.98 14.41 7.81
CA ALA A 105 2.53 13.15 8.29
C ALA A 105 1.89 12.75 9.62
N SER A 106 1.64 11.45 9.82
CA SER A 106 1.07 10.95 11.09
C SER A 106 2.07 10.94 12.24
N ASP A 107 3.36 10.79 11.94
CA ASP A 107 4.46 10.88 12.90
C ASP A 107 5.22 12.19 12.65
N ALA A 108 5.26 13.05 13.67
CA ALA A 108 5.88 14.37 13.61
C ALA A 108 7.40 14.34 13.35
N ASN A 109 8.05 13.18 13.51
CA ASN A 109 9.46 13.03 13.15
C ASN A 109 9.68 13.01 11.63
N TYR A 110 8.64 12.77 10.82
CA TYR A 110 8.73 12.87 9.38
C TYR A 110 8.57 14.32 8.93
N THR A 111 9.68 14.96 8.60
CA THR A 111 9.72 16.33 8.11
C THR A 111 9.94 16.37 6.60
N ASP A 112 9.57 17.49 5.99
CA ASP A 112 9.77 17.71 4.56
C ASP A 112 11.24 17.68 4.19
N THR A 113 11.62 16.82 3.25
CA THR A 113 12.94 16.90 2.58
C THR A 113 12.91 17.89 1.42
N SER A 114 11.72 18.16 0.88
CA SER A 114 11.42 19.16 -0.13
C SER A 114 9.99 19.66 0.11
N PRO A 115 9.66 20.94 -0.17
CA PRO A 115 8.28 21.40 -0.14
C PRO A 115 7.37 20.54 -1.02
N GLN A 116 6.09 20.41 -0.63
CA GLN A 116 5.08 19.73 -1.45
C GLN A 116 5.02 20.38 -2.84
N ILE A 117 5.31 19.59 -3.88
CA ILE A 117 5.29 20.03 -5.27
C ILE A 117 3.92 19.69 -5.82
N GLN A 118 3.20 20.65 -6.40
CA GLN A 118 1.86 20.37 -6.90
C GLN A 118 1.44 21.26 -8.07
N SER A 119 0.55 20.71 -8.89
CA SER A 119 -0.24 21.38 -9.93
C SER A 119 -1.72 21.07 -9.73
N ASP A 120 -2.59 21.51 -10.64
CA ASP A 120 -4.01 21.14 -10.62
C ASP A 120 -4.27 19.68 -11.06
N THR A 121 -3.22 18.92 -11.38
CA THR A 121 -3.33 17.50 -11.75
C THR A 121 -2.36 16.59 -11.02
N GLU A 122 -1.32 17.11 -10.38
CA GLU A 122 -0.25 16.30 -9.77
C GLU A 122 0.11 16.82 -8.38
N VAL A 123 0.50 15.92 -7.49
CA VAL A 123 1.10 16.26 -6.20
C VAL A 123 2.20 15.27 -5.86
N GLU A 124 3.30 15.77 -5.31
CA GLU A 124 4.42 15.01 -4.78
C GLU A 124 4.74 15.47 -3.35
N ILE A 125 4.87 14.51 -2.44
CA ILE A 125 5.14 14.69 -1.02
C ILE A 125 6.41 13.92 -0.69
N ASN A 126 7.39 14.58 -0.10
CA ASN A 126 8.69 14.00 0.22
C ASN A 126 9.00 14.18 1.70
N LYS A 127 9.06 13.08 2.45
CA LYS A 127 9.30 13.12 3.91
C LYS A 127 10.44 12.20 4.31
N SER A 128 11.19 12.61 5.33
CA SER A 128 12.19 11.77 5.98
C SER A 128 12.23 12.01 7.47
N ARG A 129 12.71 11.01 8.22
CA ARG A 129 13.04 11.16 9.63
C ARG A 129 14.50 11.59 9.80
N PRO A 130 14.89 12.12 10.97
CA PRO A 130 16.30 12.35 11.30
C PRO A 130 17.14 11.07 11.13
N THR A 131 18.37 11.24 10.67
CA THR A 131 19.34 10.16 10.49
C THR A 131 19.45 9.29 11.75
N GLY A 132 19.43 7.97 11.57
CA GLY A 132 19.52 7.01 12.67
C GLY A 132 18.19 6.71 13.37
N THR A 133 17.08 7.34 12.94
CA THR A 133 15.75 7.03 13.45
C THR A 133 14.91 6.33 12.38
N PHE A 134 14.03 5.42 12.81
CA PHE A 134 13.13 4.67 11.92
C PHE A 134 11.78 4.37 12.58
N THR A 135 10.75 4.23 11.76
CA THR A 135 9.49 3.59 12.14
C THR A 135 9.73 2.07 12.11
N PRO A 136 9.52 1.36 13.23
CA PRO A 136 9.67 -0.08 13.28
C PRO A 136 8.76 -0.81 12.27
N PRO A 137 9.03 -2.08 11.98
CA PRO A 137 8.28 -2.84 10.99
C PRO A 137 6.85 -3.09 11.48
N GLY A 138 5.88 -3.00 10.57
CA GLY A 138 4.48 -3.15 10.92
C GLY A 138 3.55 -2.30 10.07
N LEU A 139 2.27 -2.33 10.45
CA LEU A 139 1.27 -1.42 9.93
C LEU A 139 1.45 -0.02 10.55
N ALA A 140 1.70 0.97 9.71
CA ALA A 140 1.82 2.37 10.08
C ALA A 140 0.86 3.23 9.25
N THR A 141 0.27 4.25 9.88
CA THR A 141 -0.35 5.36 9.16
C THR A 141 0.75 6.30 8.71
N VAL A 142 0.84 6.55 7.40
CA VAL A 142 1.82 7.45 6.80
C VAL A 142 1.38 8.91 7.01
N GLY A 143 0.10 9.19 6.72
CA GLY A 143 -0.48 10.52 6.90
C GLY A 143 -1.79 10.69 6.14
N THR A 144 -2.22 11.95 6.07
CA THR A 144 -3.47 12.39 5.43
C THR A 144 -3.25 13.62 4.57
#